data_AF-A0A1X9M5N6-F1
#
_entry.id   AF-A0A1X9M5N6-F1
#
_cell.length_a   1.000
_cell.length_b   1.000
_cell.length_c   1.000
_cell.angle_alpha   90.00
_cell.angle_beta   90.00
_cell.angle_gamma   90.00
#
_symmetry.space_group_name_H-M   'P 1'
#
loop_
_entity.id
_entity.type
_entity.pdbx_description
1 polymer ?
#
loop_
_entity_poly.entity_id
_entity_poly.type
_entity_poly.pdbx_seq_one_letter_code
_entity_poly.pdbx_strand_id
1 'polypeptide(L)' 'MDQATRQLEAALVKFLREFQKESSSPVAVISNWEKGTIQLQVGGK' A
#
# COMPACT_ATOMS: atom_id res chain seq x y z
N MET A 1 -11.98 -15.34 2.33
CA MET A 1 -11.41 -14.12 1.71
C MET A 1 -12.44 -13.57 0.76
N ASP A 2 -13.09 -12.49 1.17
CA ASP A 2 -14.17 -11.85 0.44
C ASP A 2 -13.66 -11.13 -0.83
N GLN A 3 -14.49 -11.09 -1.87
CA GLN A 3 -14.15 -10.47 -3.16
C GLN A 3 -13.74 -8.99 -3.02
N ALA A 4 -14.29 -8.29 -2.03
CA ALA A 4 -13.95 -6.90 -1.72
C ALA A 4 -12.49 -6.76 -1.22
N THR A 5 -12.03 -7.68 -0.39
CA THR A 5 -10.64 -7.69 0.13
C THR A 5 -9.64 -7.86 -0.99
N ARG A 6 -9.92 -8.78 -1.93
CA ARG A 6 -9.05 -9.00 -3.10
C ARG A 6 -8.98 -7.80 -4.04
N GLN A 7 -10.09 -7.11 -4.25
CA GLN A 7 -10.12 -5.89 -5.06
C GLN A 7 -9.34 -4.74 -4.40
N LEU A 8 -9.47 -4.61 -3.07
CA LEU A 8 -8.69 -3.64 -2.30
C LEU A 8 -7.20 -3.92 -2.36
N GLU A 9 -6.77 -5.17 -2.15
CA GLU A 9 -5.36 -5.56 -2.27
C GLU A 9 -4.80 -5.28 -3.68
N ALA A 10 -5.55 -5.65 -4.72
CA ALA A 10 -5.13 -5.41 -6.11
C ALA A 10 -4.99 -3.92 -6.42
N ALA A 11 -5.93 -3.09 -5.96
CA ALA A 11 -5.87 -1.64 -6.13
C ALA A 11 -4.69 -1.03 -5.37
N LEU A 12 -4.45 -1.48 -4.14
CA LEU A 12 -3.35 -1.00 -3.30
C LEU A 12 -1.99 -1.35 -3.92
N VAL A 13 -1.81 -2.59 -4.39
CA VAL A 13 -0.59 -3.02 -5.07
C VAL A 13 -0.34 -2.22 -6.34
N LYS A 14 -1.39 -1.93 -7.11
CA LYS A 14 -1.27 -1.10 -8.32
C LYS A 14 -0.82 0.33 -7.97
N PHE A 15 -1.45 0.95 -6.99
CA PHE A 15 -1.10 2.29 -6.51
C PHE A 15 0.38 2.36 -6.09
N LEU A 16 0.84 1.40 -5.28
CA LEU A 16 2.22 1.37 -4.79
C LEU A 16 3.24 1.21 -5.92
N ARG A 17 2.92 0.40 -6.94
CA ARG A 17 3.80 0.23 -8.11
C ARG A 17 3.88 1.48 -8.96
N GLU A 18 2.78 2.21 -9.16
CA GLU A 18 2.82 3.48 -9.89
C GLU A 18 3.57 4.54 -9.09
N PHE A 19 3.31 4.62 -7.79
CA PHE A 19 4.02 5.53 -6.89
C PHE A 19 5.53 5.25 -6.84
N GLN A 20 5.96 3.98 -6.81
CA GLN A 20 7.40 3.61 -6.88
C GLN A 20 8.04 3.94 -8.23
N LYS A 21 7.27 4.04 -9.32
CA LYS A 21 7.82 4.45 -10.62
C LYS A 21 8.11 5.95 -10.66
N GLU A 22 7.24 6.77 -10.06
CA GLU A 22 7.43 8.21 -9.97
C GLU A 22 8.41 8.61 -8.85
N SER A 23 8.40 7.89 -7.73
CA SER A 23 9.24 8.17 -6.59
C SER A 23 10.42 7.20 -6.57
N SER A 24 11.64 7.70 -6.81
CA SER A 24 12.88 6.92 -6.61
C SER A 24 13.15 6.56 -5.12
N SER A 25 12.20 6.87 -4.23
CA SER A 25 12.30 6.57 -2.81
C SER A 25 11.61 5.25 -2.48
N PRO A 26 12.20 4.39 -1.62
CA PRO A 26 11.54 3.18 -1.16
C PRO A 26 10.27 3.52 -0.38
N VAL A 27 9.23 2.70 -0.58
CA VAL A 27 7.93 2.82 0.09
C VAL A 27 7.68 1.57 0.92
N ALA A 28 7.39 1.76 2.21
CA ALA A 28 6.94 0.70 3.10
C ALA A 28 5.43 0.83 3.35
N VAL A 29 4.74 -0.31 3.37
CA VAL A 29 3.30 -0.39 3.63
C VAL A 29 3.10 -0.98 5.01
N ILE A 30 2.43 -0.23 5.88
CA ILE A 30 2.12 -0.66 7.24
C ILE A 30 0.60 -0.78 7.33
N SER A 31 0.10 -2.02 7.32
CA SER A 31 -1.32 -2.32 7.46
C SER A 31 -1.66 -2.53 8.94
N ASN A 32 -2.50 -1.66 9.51
CA ASN A 32 -3.05 -1.83 10.84
C ASN A 32 -4.53 -2.21 10.75
N TRP A 33 -4.78 -3.52 10.73
CA TRP A 33 -6.13 -4.09 10.59
C TRP A 33 -7.00 -3.90 11.83
N GLU A 34 -6.42 -3.80 13.03
CA GLU A 34 -7.15 -3.53 14.27
C GLU A 34 -7.79 -2.13 14.27
N LYS A 35 -7.13 -1.18 13.61
CA LYS A 35 -7.62 0.20 13.45
C LYS A 35 -8.31 0.44 12.10
N GLY A 36 -8.31 -0.55 11.20
CA GLY A 36 -8.84 -0.41 9.84
C GLY A 36 -8.08 0.61 8.98
N THR A 37 -6.79 0.83 9.26
CA THR A 37 -5.97 1.85 8.58
C THR A 37 -4.79 1.22 7.85
N ILE A 38 -4.47 1.75 6.67
CA ILE A 38 -3.24 1.43 5.93
C ILE A 38 -2.39 2.70 5.89
N GLN A 39 -1.15 2.61 6.38
CA GLN A 39 -0.19 3.71 6.38
C GLN A 39 0.89 3.43 5.33
N LEU A 40 1.24 4.47 4.58
CA LEU A 40 2.28 4.42 3.56
C LEU A 40 3.44 5.28 4.02
N GLN A 41 4.59 4.67 4.24
CA GLN A 41 5.82 5.38 4.60
C GLN A 41 6.69 5.52 3.35
N VAL A 42 6.88 6.76 2.91
CA VAL A 42 7.69 7.10 1.74
C VAL A 42 9.02 7.68 2.22
N GLY A 43 10.13 7.08 1.80
CA GLY A 43 11.47 7.46 2.24
C GLY A 43 11.91 6.64 3.45
N GLY A 44 13.00 5.89 3.26
CA GLY A 44 13.66 5.16 4.33
C GLY A 44 14.65 6.05 5.06
N LYS A 45 14.58 6.06 6.38
CA LYS A 45 15.73 6.30 7.23
C LYS A 45 15.67 5.34 8.41
#